data_AF-A0A845XZY3-F1
#
_entry.id   AF-A0A845XZY3-F1
#
_cell.length_a   1.000
_cell.length_b   1.000
_cell.length_c   1.000
_cell.angle_alpha   90.00
_cell.angle_beta   90.00
_cell.angle_gamma   90.00
#
_symmetry.space_group_name_H-M   'P 1'
#
loop_
_entity.id
_entity.type
_entity.pdbx_description
1 polymer ?
#
loop_
_entity_poly.entity_id
_entity_poly.type
_entity_poly.pdbx_seq_one_letter_code
_entity_poly.pdbx_strand_id
1 'polypeptide(L)' 'AEVLWHIKQHTKLIAWLNPVPSERWQGSTAQFIAHLVPMYPLDPHGLNQAIAQIR' A
#
# COMPACT_ATOMS: atom_id res chain seq x y z
N ALA A 1 5.86 -2.16 11.03
CA ALA A 1 5.40 -0.75 11.04
C ALA A 1 6.56 0.24 11.05
N GLU A 2 7.65 -0.04 11.80
CA GLU A 2 8.84 0.82 11.89
C GLU A 2 9.41 1.29 10.54
N VAL A 3 9.58 0.38 9.57
CA VAL A 3 10.06 0.76 8.22
C VAL A 3 9.15 1.78 7.55
N LEU A 4 7.83 1.57 7.60
CA LEU A 4 6.86 2.53 7.04
C LEU A 4 6.90 3.87 7.79
N TRP A 5 7.15 3.85 9.09
CA TRP A 5 7.32 5.06 9.89
C TRP A 5 8.55 5.86 9.46
N HIS A 6 9.70 5.20 9.30
CA HIS A 6 10.93 5.82 8.81
C HIS A 6 10.76 6.40 7.40
N ILE A 7 10.20 5.65 6.46
CA ILE A 7 9.98 6.15 5.09
C ILE A 7 9.09 7.40 5.10
N LYS A 8 8.03 7.40 5.91
CA LYS A 8 7.12 8.54 6.06
C LYS A 8 7.77 9.79 6.65
N GLN A 9 8.91 9.68 7.34
CA GLN A 9 9.68 10.86 7.79
C GLN A 9 10.39 11.56 6.63
N HIS A 10 10.67 10.84 5.54
CA HIS A 10 11.42 11.37 4.40
C HIS A 10 10.55 11.66 3.18
N THR A 11 9.41 10.99 3.04
CA THR A 11 8.47 11.24 1.94
C THR A 11 7.04 10.83 2.28
N LYS A 12 6.07 11.59 1.75
CA LYS A 12 4.65 11.21 1.75
C LYS A 12 4.27 10.38 0.51
N LEU A 13 5.17 10.28 -0.47
CA LEU A 13 4.96 9.60 -1.74
C LEU A 13 5.23 8.10 -1.58
N ILE A 14 4.33 7.42 -0.89
CA ILE A 14 4.43 5.98 -0.65
C ILE A 14 3.08 5.32 -0.93
N ALA A 15 3.14 4.22 -1.69
CA ALA A 15 2.04 3.30 -1.89
C ALA A 15 2.58 1.87 -1.85
N TRP A 16 1.73 0.90 -1.51
CA TRP A 16 2.08 -0.50 -1.41
C TRP A 16 1.33 -1.32 -2.45
N LEU A 17 2.05 -2.11 -3.26
CA LEU A 17 1.43 -3.10 -4.15
C LEU A 17 1.41 -4.45 -3.46
N ASN A 18 0.21 -5.01 -3.30
CA ASN A 18 -0.01 -6.21 -2.51
C ASN A 18 -0.40 -7.40 -3.42
N PRO A 19 0.36 -8.52 -3.43
CA PRO A 19 0.00 -9.72 -4.17
C PRO A 19 -1.18 -10.48 -3.57
N VAL A 20 -1.56 -10.21 -2.32
CA VAL A 20 -2.76 -10.78 -1.72
C VAL A 20 -3.99 -10.09 -2.34
N PRO A 21 -4.98 -10.84 -2.87
CA PRO A 21 -6.24 -10.26 -3.37
C PRO A 21 -6.96 -9.44 -2.29
N SER A 22 -7.59 -8.33 -2.67
CA SER A 22 -8.19 -7.38 -1.73
C SER A 22 -9.33 -7.97 -0.90
N GLU A 23 -10.04 -8.96 -1.45
CA GLU A 23 -11.10 -9.71 -0.78
C GLU A 23 -10.56 -10.49 0.43
N ARG A 24 -9.25 -10.80 0.43
CA ARG A 24 -8.58 -11.54 1.50
C ARG A 24 -7.86 -10.65 2.50
N TRP A 25 -7.92 -9.33 2.34
CA TRP A 25 -7.22 -8.44 3.27
C TRP A 25 -7.85 -8.47 4.66
N GLN A 26 -9.18 -8.49 4.73
CA GLN A 26 -9.93 -8.50 5.99
C GLN A 26 -9.49 -9.67 6.88
N GLY A 27 -9.16 -9.36 8.14
CA GLY A 27 -8.68 -10.33 9.12
C GLY A 27 -7.22 -10.75 8.96
N SER A 28 -6.47 -10.16 8.03
CA SER A 28 -5.04 -10.46 7.81
C SER A 28 -4.14 -9.27 8.13
N THR A 29 -2.82 -9.50 8.12
CA THR A 29 -1.82 -8.43 8.24
C THR A 29 -1.89 -7.42 7.09
N ALA A 30 -2.42 -7.81 5.93
CA ALA A 30 -2.66 -6.89 4.83
C ALA A 30 -3.67 -5.80 5.21
N GLN A 31 -4.74 -6.14 5.95
CA GLN A 31 -5.67 -5.13 6.47
C GLN A 31 -4.94 -4.12 7.36
N PHE A 32 -4.03 -4.57 8.23
CA PHE A 32 -3.25 -3.65 9.07
C PHE A 32 -2.39 -2.69 8.23
N ILE A 33 -1.69 -3.19 7.20
CA ILE A 33 -0.88 -2.35 6.31
C ILE A 33 -1.75 -1.36 5.52
N ALA A 34 -2.95 -1.78 5.06
CA ALA A 34 -3.89 -0.93 4.32
C ALA A 34 -4.33 0.32 5.10
N HIS A 35 -4.38 0.24 6.43
CA HIS A 35 -4.68 1.41 7.28
C HIS A 35 -3.47 2.34 7.45
N LEU A 36 -2.26 1.86 7.18
CA LEU A 36 -1.04 2.65 7.32
C LEU A 36 -0.67 3.35 6.02
N VAL A 37 -0.82 2.72 4.86
CA VAL A 37 -0.42 3.30 3.56
C VAL A 37 -1.43 2.96 2.48
N PRO A 38 -1.60 3.83 1.45
CA PRO A 38 -2.39 3.48 0.27
C PRO A 38 -1.90 2.15 -0.29
N MET A 39 -2.82 1.21 -0.50
CA MET A 39 -2.51 -0.13 -0.93
C MET A 39 -3.36 -0.52 -2.13
N TYR A 40 -2.71 -1.13 -3.13
CA TYR A 40 -3.32 -1.50 -4.40
C TYR A 40 -2.94 -2.95 -4.74
N PRO A 41 -3.72 -3.65 -5.58
CA PRO A 41 -3.35 -4.97 -6.07
C PRO A 41 -2.01 -4.97 -6.83
N LEU A 42 -1.26 -6.07 -6.75
CA LEU A 42 -0.04 -6.26 -7.55
C LEU A 42 -0.40 -6.67 -8.99
N ASP A 43 -0.88 -5.72 -9.76
CA ASP A 43 -1.16 -5.86 -11.20
C ASP A 43 -0.92 -4.53 -11.93
N PRO A 44 -0.95 -4.50 -13.28
CA PRO A 44 -0.73 -3.27 -14.04
C PRO A 44 -1.72 -2.15 -13.72
N HIS A 45 -2.96 -2.47 -13.37
CA HIS A 45 -3.96 -1.48 -13.01
C HIS A 45 -3.66 -0.85 -11.64
N GLY A 46 -3.37 -1.68 -10.63
CA GLY A 46 -2.98 -1.25 -9.29
C GLY A 46 -1.69 -0.42 -9.29
N LEU A 47 -0.71 -0.76 -10.14
CA LEU A 47 0.49 0.05 -10.32
C LEU A 47 0.16 1.45 -10.86
N ASN A 48 -0.68 1.53 -11.89
CA ASN A 48 -1.10 2.82 -12.45
C ASN A 48 -1.86 3.67 -11.43
N GLN A 49 -2.73 3.07 -10.61
CA GLN A 49 -3.42 3.75 -9.52
C GLN A 49 -2.44 4.26 -8.44
N ALA A 50 -1.47 3.43 -8.05
CA ALA A 50 -0.43 3.82 -7.10
C ALA A 50 0.36 5.03 -7.59
N ILE A 51 0.78 5.02 -8.86
CA ILE A 51 1.51 6.15 -9.49
C ILE A 51 0.62 7.40 -9.54
N ALA A 52 -0.65 7.27 -9.92
CA ALA A 52 -1.58 8.40 -10.00
C ALA A 52 -1.83 9.05 -8.62
N GLN A 53 -1.86 8.25 -7.55
CA GLN A 53 -2.10 8.72 -6.18
C GLN A 53 -0.91 9.46 -5.57
N ILE A 54 0.32 9.12 -5.96
CA ILE A 54 1.56 9.70 -5.40
C ILE A 54 2.19 10.76 -6.31
N ARG A 55 1.49 11.19 -7.37
CA ARG A 55 1.89 12.31 -8.23
C ARG A 55 1.56 13.66 -7.61
#